data_AF-A0A2D3W7U2-F1
#
_entry.id   AF-A0A2D3W7U2-F1
#
_cell.length_a   1.000
_cell.length_b   1.000
_cell.length_c   1.000
_cell.angle_alpha   90.00
_cell.angle_beta   90.00
_cell.angle_gamma   90.00
#
_symmetry.space_group_name_H-M   'P 1'
#
loop_
_entity.id
_entity.type
_entity.pdbx_description
1 polymer ?
#
loop_
_entity_poly.entity_id
_entity_poly.type
_entity_poly.pdbx_seq_one_letter_code
_entity_poly.pdbx_strand_id
1 'polypeptide(L)'
;MNLEKIREERKKWFEWKDNKVKKSLVDNLPNIQKIEFDLQDTINIKSQFIEAKNKEIIYQTALALRPWRKGPFSIFDTFIDTEWKSYIKYNLLKPHVQLKDKVVGDIGCNNGYYLFRMLDQEPKKLVGFDPSAHCKMQFDFINHFIKSPIIYELLGVLLLKVHK
;
A
#
# COMPACT_ATOMS: atom_id res chain seq x y z
N MET A 1 17.28 20.91 -6.18
CA MET A 1 16.28 19.94 -6.68
C MET A 1 14.94 20.32 -6.08
N ASN A 2 13.96 20.67 -6.90
CA ASN A 2 12.65 21.08 -6.44
C ASN A 2 11.76 19.82 -6.32
N LEU A 3 11.53 19.37 -5.09
CA LEU A 3 10.75 18.15 -4.81
C LEU A 3 9.28 18.30 -5.21
N GLU A 4 8.69 19.49 -5.06
CA GLU A 4 7.31 19.75 -5.49
C GLU A 4 7.14 19.59 -6.99
N LYS A 5 8.08 20.13 -7.78
CA LYS A 5 8.08 19.95 -9.22
C LYS A 5 8.11 18.47 -9.61
N ILE A 6 8.93 17.67 -8.93
CA ILE A 6 9.00 16.23 -9.17
C ILE A 6 7.69 15.55 -8.79
N ARG A 7 7.09 15.88 -7.64
CA ARG A 7 5.80 15.33 -7.22
C ARG A 7 4.72 15.60 -8.27
N GLU A 8 4.64 16.82 -8.79
CA GLU A 8 3.72 17.18 -9.87
C GLU A 8 3.98 16.41 -11.17
N GLU A 9 5.25 16.21 -11.54
CA GLU A 9 5.60 15.39 -12.69
C GLU A 9 5.19 13.93 -12.50
N ARG A 10 5.35 13.36 -11.30
CA ARG A 10 5.00 11.97 -10.99
C ARG A 10 3.49 11.75 -10.99
N LYS A 11 2.69 12.75 -10.62
CA LYS A 11 1.22 12.66 -10.72
C LYS A 11 0.75 12.41 -12.16
N LYS A 12 1.47 12.92 -13.17
CA LYS A 12 1.13 12.69 -14.59
C LYS A 12 1.20 11.22 -15.00
N TRP A 13 1.89 10.38 -14.24
CA TRP A 13 2.03 8.95 -14.55
C TRP A 13 0.72 8.18 -14.38
N PHE A 14 -0.21 8.72 -13.58
CA PHE A 14 -1.57 8.17 -13.47
C PHE A 14 -2.42 8.43 -14.73
N GLU A 15 -2.06 9.42 -15.55
CA GLU A 15 -2.79 9.73 -16.79
C GLU A 15 -2.38 8.88 -17.98
N TRP A 16 -1.33 8.06 -17.85
CA TRP A 16 -0.94 7.13 -18.91
C TRP A 16 -2.02 6.07 -19.13
N LYS A 17 -2.26 5.68 -20.39
CA LYS A 17 -3.43 4.90 -20.82
C LYS A 17 -3.83 3.76 -19.86
N ASP A 18 -2.91 2.86 -19.56
CA ASP A 18 -3.21 1.69 -18.71
C ASP A 18 -3.35 2.06 -17.22
N ASN A 19 -2.55 3.04 -16.75
CA ASN A 19 -2.63 3.52 -15.37
C ASN A 19 -3.93 4.28 -15.11
N LYS A 20 -4.43 5.01 -16.11
CA LYS A 20 -5.66 5.82 -16.00
C LYS A 20 -6.87 4.95 -15.71
N VAL A 21 -6.98 3.81 -16.39
CA VAL A 21 -8.06 2.84 -16.15
C VAL A 21 -7.96 2.28 -14.72
N LYS A 22 -6.78 1.81 -14.32
CA LYS A 22 -6.56 1.26 -12.97
C LYS A 22 -6.79 2.29 -11.88
N LYS A 23 -6.34 3.53 -12.09
CA LYS A 23 -6.51 4.64 -11.15
C LYS A 23 -7.99 4.96 -10.95
N SER A 24 -8.76 5.01 -12.03
CA SER A 24 -10.21 5.19 -11.96
C SER A 24 -10.90 4.10 -11.15
N LEU A 25 -10.48 2.83 -11.29
CA LEU A 25 -11.04 1.74 -10.46
C LEU A 25 -10.74 1.95 -8.98
N VAL A 26 -9.51 2.35 -8.63
CA VAL A 26 -9.10 2.62 -7.24
C VAL A 26 -9.83 3.83 -6.67
N ASP A 27 -10.01 4.90 -7.45
CA ASP A 27 -10.68 6.13 -7.00
C ASP A 27 -12.18 5.94 -6.76
N ASN A 28 -12.80 4.97 -7.44
CA ASN A 28 -14.21 4.63 -7.31
C ASN A 28 -14.46 3.44 -6.36
N LEU A 29 -13.49 3.06 -5.53
CA LEU A 29 -13.69 2.03 -4.53
C LEU A 29 -14.83 2.44 -3.57
N PRO A 30 -15.70 1.50 -3.19
CA PRO A 30 -16.82 1.79 -2.32
C PRO A 30 -16.34 2.16 -0.91
N ASN A 31 -17.05 3.06 -0.26
CA ASN A 31 -16.87 3.30 1.18
C ASN A 31 -17.64 2.23 1.95
N ILE A 32 -16.94 1.45 2.78
CA ILE A 32 -17.52 0.37 3.58
C ILE A 32 -17.61 0.83 5.03
N GLN A 33 -18.73 0.57 5.68
CA GLN A 33 -18.95 0.94 7.07
C GLN A 33 -18.30 -0.09 8.02
N LYS A 34 -17.86 0.39 9.20
CA LYS A 34 -17.36 -0.44 10.31
C LYS A 34 -16.34 -1.48 9.84
N ILE A 35 -15.24 -0.98 9.27
CA ILE A 35 -14.12 -1.80 8.85
C ILE A 35 -13.32 -2.20 10.09
N GLU A 36 -12.99 -3.48 10.18
CA GLU A 36 -12.04 -4.05 11.11
C GLU A 36 -10.85 -4.59 10.32
N PHE A 37 -9.63 -4.45 10.84
CA PHE A 37 -8.45 -5.00 10.19
C PHE A 37 -7.42 -5.49 11.20
N ASP A 38 -6.59 -6.44 10.78
CA ASP A 38 -5.42 -6.90 11.51
C ASP A 38 -4.20 -6.97 10.58
N LEU A 39 -3.02 -6.67 11.13
CA LEU A 39 -1.76 -6.50 10.38
C LEU A 39 -0.78 -7.63 10.64
N GLN A 40 -1.32 -8.85 10.74
CA GLN A 40 -0.55 -10.08 10.89
C GLN A 40 0.14 -10.48 9.57
N ASP A 41 0.53 -11.74 9.42
CA ASP A 41 1.22 -12.23 8.22
C ASP A 41 0.44 -11.98 6.93
N THR A 42 -0.88 -12.13 7.01
CA THR A 42 -1.81 -11.58 6.03
C THR A 42 -2.35 -10.27 6.58
N ILE A 43 -2.37 -9.22 5.76
CA ILE A 43 -3.12 -8.01 6.10
C ILE A 43 -4.59 -8.29 5.81
N ASN A 44 -5.38 -8.43 6.87
CA ASN A 44 -6.78 -8.80 6.79
C ASN A 44 -7.66 -7.56 6.97
N ILE A 45 -8.64 -7.38 6.11
CA ILE A 45 -9.65 -6.32 6.17
C ILE A 45 -11.02 -6.97 6.10
N LYS A 46 -11.88 -6.70 7.07
CA LYS A 46 -13.20 -7.30 7.21
C LYS A 46 -14.25 -6.24 7.52
N SER A 47 -15.49 -6.54 7.15
CA SER A 47 -16.68 -5.82 7.59
C SER A 47 -17.88 -6.73 7.39
N GLN A 48 -18.81 -6.70 8.32
CA GLN A 48 -20.10 -7.37 8.19
C GLN A 48 -21.11 -6.57 7.35
N PHE A 49 -20.80 -5.30 7.02
CA PHE A 49 -21.69 -4.37 6.31
C PHE A 49 -21.37 -4.26 4.81
N ILE A 50 -20.69 -5.24 4.24
CA ILE A 50 -20.31 -5.23 2.83
C ILE A 50 -21.35 -5.93 1.96
N GLU A 51 -21.89 -5.19 0.99
CA GLU A 51 -22.83 -5.70 0.00
C GLU A 51 -22.13 -6.52 -1.09
N ALA A 52 -22.85 -7.48 -1.68
CA ALA A 52 -22.33 -8.35 -2.75
C ALA A 52 -21.77 -7.57 -3.95
N LYS A 53 -22.44 -6.48 -4.35
CA LYS A 53 -21.96 -5.59 -5.42
C LYS A 53 -20.59 -4.99 -5.10
N ASN A 54 -20.36 -4.58 -3.86
CA ASN A 54 -19.09 -3.99 -3.44
C ASN A 54 -17.99 -5.05 -3.39
N LYS A 55 -18.30 -6.29 -2.99
CA LYS A 55 -17.35 -7.41 -3.06
C LYS A 55 -16.85 -7.64 -4.49
N GLU A 56 -17.76 -7.62 -5.46
CA GLU A 56 -17.41 -7.79 -6.88
C GLU A 56 -16.52 -6.65 -7.39
N ILE A 57 -16.85 -5.39 -7.07
CA ILE A 57 -16.02 -4.23 -7.44
C ILE A 57 -14.60 -4.37 -6.89
N ILE A 58 -14.47 -4.80 -5.64
CA ILE A 58 -13.18 -4.98 -4.96
C ILE A 58 -12.38 -6.10 -5.62
N TYR A 59 -13.02 -7.24 -5.92
CA TYR A 59 -12.40 -8.36 -6.60
C TYR A 59 -11.88 -7.97 -7.99
N GLN A 60 -12.71 -7.31 -8.81
CA GLN A 60 -12.33 -6.87 -10.15
C GLN A 60 -11.20 -5.82 -10.12
N THR A 61 -11.24 -4.91 -9.14
CA THR A 61 -10.17 -3.92 -8.95
C THR A 61 -8.86 -4.61 -8.56
N ALA A 62 -8.90 -5.59 -7.65
CA ALA A 62 -7.72 -6.37 -7.28
C ALA A 62 -7.14 -7.14 -8.48
N LEU A 63 -7.98 -7.73 -9.34
CA LEU A 63 -7.55 -8.41 -10.56
C LEU A 63 -6.87 -7.46 -11.56
N ALA A 64 -7.42 -6.25 -11.74
CA ALA A 64 -6.86 -5.23 -12.63
C ALA A 64 -5.50 -4.68 -12.13
N LEU A 65 -5.28 -4.74 -10.82
CA LEU A 65 -4.03 -4.35 -10.17
C LEU A 65 -2.97 -5.45 -10.16
N ARG A 66 -3.15 -6.55 -10.89
CA ARG A 66 -2.05 -7.50 -11.13
C ARG A 66 -0.92 -6.87 -11.96
N PRO A 67 0.33 -7.32 -11.78
CA PRO A 67 0.76 -8.36 -10.83
C PRO A 67 0.90 -7.83 -9.40
N TRP A 68 0.61 -8.68 -8.40
CA TRP A 68 0.82 -8.41 -6.98
C TRP A 68 2.10 -9.11 -6.49
N ARG A 69 3.14 -8.33 -6.18
CA ARG A 69 4.44 -8.87 -5.80
C ARG A 69 4.59 -9.14 -4.32
N LYS A 70 4.23 -8.20 -3.44
CA LYS A 70 4.39 -8.32 -1.98
C LYS A 70 3.04 -8.49 -1.28
N GLY A 71 2.97 -9.30 -0.24
CA GLY A 71 1.73 -9.70 0.42
C GLY A 71 1.94 -10.92 1.35
N PRO A 72 0.87 -11.65 1.73
CA PRO A 72 -0.49 -11.62 1.15
C PRO A 72 -1.44 -10.58 1.77
N PHE A 73 -2.60 -10.39 1.12
CA PHE A 73 -3.72 -9.58 1.62
C PHE A 73 -5.03 -10.38 1.56
N SER A 74 -5.91 -10.17 2.53
CA SER A 74 -7.29 -10.67 2.53
C SER A 74 -8.24 -9.50 2.71
N ILE A 75 -8.90 -9.10 1.63
CA ILE A 75 -9.75 -7.90 1.57
C ILE A 75 -11.20 -8.35 1.41
N PHE A 76 -11.92 -8.40 2.52
CA PHE A 76 -13.24 -9.01 2.63
C PHE A 76 -13.20 -10.46 2.12
N ASP A 77 -13.89 -10.75 1.02
CA ASP A 77 -13.94 -12.09 0.41
C ASP A 77 -12.81 -12.32 -0.62
N THR A 78 -12.03 -11.28 -0.93
CA THR A 78 -10.95 -11.36 -1.92
C THR A 78 -9.62 -11.68 -1.26
N PHE A 79 -9.09 -12.88 -1.50
CA PHE A 79 -7.73 -13.23 -1.14
C PHE A 79 -6.77 -12.92 -2.29
N ILE A 80 -5.77 -12.08 -2.01
CA ILE A 80 -4.73 -11.72 -2.96
C ILE A 80 -3.49 -12.54 -2.62
N ASP A 81 -3.34 -13.68 -3.31
CA ASP A 81 -2.09 -14.44 -3.24
C ASP A 81 -1.02 -13.75 -4.08
N THR A 82 0.07 -13.37 -3.42
CA THR A 82 1.13 -12.56 -4.01
C THR A 82 2.36 -13.40 -4.29
N GLU A 83 3.15 -12.99 -5.29
CA GLU A 83 4.38 -13.68 -5.70
C GLU A 83 5.31 -13.98 -4.52
N TRP A 84 5.52 -13.01 -3.63
CA TRP A 84 6.36 -13.16 -2.46
C TRP A 84 5.54 -13.36 -1.20
N LYS A 85 5.84 -14.43 -0.46
CA LYS A 85 5.42 -14.65 0.93
C LYS A 85 6.18 -13.69 1.86
N SER A 86 5.78 -12.43 1.80
CA SER A 86 6.55 -11.30 2.32
C SER A 86 6.65 -11.33 3.84
N TYR A 87 5.67 -11.93 4.51
CA TYR A 87 5.67 -12.17 5.95
C TYR A 87 6.88 -12.98 6.41
N ILE A 88 7.40 -13.94 5.64
CA ILE A 88 8.56 -14.75 6.04
C ILE A 88 9.75 -13.84 6.34
N LYS A 89 10.05 -12.93 5.40
CA LYS A 89 11.14 -11.96 5.58
C LYS A 89 10.85 -11.00 6.73
N TYR A 90 9.61 -10.51 6.85
CA TYR A 90 9.28 -9.56 7.91
C TYR A 90 9.38 -10.19 9.30
N ASN A 91 8.89 -11.42 9.48
CA ASN A 91 8.89 -12.12 10.76
C ASN A 91 10.31 -12.45 11.22
N LEU A 92 11.24 -12.67 10.29
CA LEU A 92 12.67 -12.77 10.61
C LEU A 92 13.25 -11.45 11.12
N LEU A 93 12.81 -10.31 10.60
CA LEU A 93 13.34 -8.99 10.96
C LEU A 93 12.65 -8.38 12.20
N LYS A 94 11.34 -8.61 12.36
CA LYS A 94 10.47 -7.97 13.36
C LYS A 94 11.03 -8.01 14.79
N PRO A 95 11.59 -9.15 15.29
CA PRO A 95 12.13 -9.21 16.65
C PRO A 95 13.41 -8.39 16.88
N HIS A 96 14.10 -8.01 15.80
CA HIS A 96 15.39 -7.32 15.85
C HIS A 96 15.30 -5.82 15.54
N VAL A 97 14.10 -5.30 15.31
CA VAL A 97 13.86 -3.88 15.04
C VAL A 97 12.89 -3.31 16.06
N GLN A 98 13.21 -2.13 16.61
CA GLN A 98 12.34 -1.40 17.53
C GLN A 98 11.88 -0.11 16.85
N LEU A 99 10.61 -0.07 16.45
CA LEU A 99 10.08 1.04 15.66
C LEU A 99 9.26 2.05 16.47
N LYS A 100 8.92 1.74 17.73
CA LYS A 100 8.13 2.62 18.59
C LYS A 100 8.72 4.03 18.66
N ASP A 101 7.86 5.02 18.41
CA ASP A 101 8.18 6.45 18.39
C ASP A 101 9.26 6.87 17.36
N LYS A 102 9.64 6.00 16.42
CA LYS A 102 10.61 6.30 15.36
C LYS A 102 9.96 6.85 14.11
N VAL A 103 10.73 7.67 13.38
CA VAL A 103 10.43 8.05 12.00
C VAL A 103 11.16 7.06 11.10
N VAL A 104 10.41 6.28 10.32
CA VAL A 104 10.95 5.19 9.48
C VAL A 104 10.68 5.51 8.01
N GLY A 105 11.73 5.37 7.20
CA GLY A 105 11.64 5.40 5.74
C GLY A 105 11.85 4.00 5.15
N ASP A 106 10.88 3.50 4.38
CA ASP A 106 11.02 2.25 3.61
C ASP A 106 11.35 2.57 2.16
N ILE A 107 12.56 2.24 1.73
CA ILE A 107 13.11 2.58 0.43
C ILE A 107 12.87 1.44 -0.55
N GLY A 108 12.14 1.71 -1.64
CA GLY A 108 11.64 0.66 -2.54
C GLY A 108 10.50 -0.12 -1.89
N CYS A 109 9.58 0.59 -1.25
CA CYS A 109 8.50 -0.01 -0.43
C CYS A 109 7.48 -0.84 -1.22
N ASN A 110 7.55 -0.85 -2.57
CA ASN A 110 6.60 -1.54 -3.43
C ASN A 110 5.16 -1.15 -3.06
N ASN A 111 4.22 -2.09 -2.97
CA ASN A 111 2.83 -1.81 -2.58
C ASN A 111 2.62 -1.48 -1.08
N GLY A 112 3.69 -1.29 -0.31
CA GLY A 112 3.63 -0.88 1.09
C GLY A 112 3.29 -1.99 2.08
N TYR A 113 3.29 -3.27 1.69
CA TYR A 113 3.02 -4.39 2.60
C TYR A 113 3.80 -4.28 3.92
N TYR A 114 5.10 -4.02 3.88
CA TYR A 114 5.91 -3.90 5.10
C TYR A 114 5.57 -2.65 5.92
N LEU A 115 5.21 -1.53 5.28
CA LEU A 115 4.77 -0.32 5.98
C LEU A 115 3.51 -0.60 6.82
N PHE A 116 2.53 -1.30 6.25
CA PHE A 116 1.35 -1.71 7.01
C PHE A 116 1.74 -2.62 8.19
N ARG A 117 2.56 -3.65 7.97
CA ARG A 117 3.05 -4.54 9.05
C ARG A 117 3.78 -3.78 10.17
N MET A 118 4.47 -2.69 9.84
CA MET A 118 5.19 -1.87 10.81
C MET A 118 4.29 -1.03 11.72
N LEU A 119 3.02 -0.79 11.35
CA LEU A 119 2.09 -0.01 12.17
C LEU A 119 1.85 -0.66 13.55
N ASP A 120 1.90 -1.99 13.65
CA ASP A 120 1.77 -2.75 14.90
C ASP A 120 2.83 -2.40 15.95
N GLN A 121 3.93 -1.75 15.56
CA GLN A 121 5.01 -1.34 16.47
C GLN A 121 4.91 0.13 16.90
N GLU A 122 3.78 0.82 16.63
CA GLU A 122 3.54 2.21 17.02
C GLU A 122 4.66 3.20 16.60
N PRO A 123 5.11 3.20 15.33
CA PRO A 123 6.07 4.19 14.87
C PRO A 123 5.49 5.59 14.91
N LYS A 124 6.33 6.59 15.20
CA LYS A 124 5.93 8.01 15.14
C LYS A 124 5.51 8.43 13.74
N LYS A 125 6.18 7.89 12.71
CA LYS A 125 5.88 8.18 11.30
C LYS A 125 6.45 7.10 10.39
N LEU A 126 5.66 6.69 9.40
CA LEU A 126 6.09 5.79 8.32
C LEU A 126 6.02 6.53 6.98
N VAL A 127 7.11 6.46 6.23
CA VAL A 127 7.18 7.01 4.86
C VAL A 127 7.71 5.94 3.91
N GLY A 128 6.90 5.56 2.93
CA GLY A 128 7.30 4.70 1.83
C GLY A 128 7.81 5.50 0.64
N PHE A 129 8.86 5.02 -0.02
CA PHE A 129 9.39 5.61 -1.24
C PHE A 129 9.45 4.56 -2.34
N ASP A 130 8.66 4.73 -3.40
CA ASP A 130 8.75 3.91 -4.60
C ASP A 130 8.19 4.68 -5.80
N PRO A 131 8.94 4.83 -6.90
CA PRO A 131 8.49 5.63 -8.03
C PRO A 131 7.34 4.99 -8.84
N SER A 132 6.99 3.73 -8.60
CA SER A 132 6.00 3.00 -9.40
C SER A 132 4.56 3.48 -9.12
N ALA A 133 3.91 4.04 -10.15
CA ALA A 133 2.49 4.38 -10.11
C ALA A 133 1.61 3.14 -9.85
N HIS A 134 1.99 1.98 -10.39
CA HIS A 134 1.30 0.71 -10.15
C HIS A 134 1.36 0.30 -8.68
N CYS A 135 2.53 0.36 -8.06
CA CYS A 135 2.68 0.05 -6.63
C CYS A 135 1.91 1.04 -5.75
N LYS A 136 1.88 2.33 -6.13
CA LYS A 136 1.07 3.33 -5.44
C LYS A 136 -0.43 3.05 -5.54
N MET A 137 -0.94 2.63 -6.70
CA MET A 137 -2.35 2.23 -6.84
C MET A 137 -2.69 0.99 -5.99
N GLN A 138 -1.77 0.02 -5.88
CA GLN A 138 -1.92 -1.11 -4.97
C GLN A 138 -1.94 -0.66 -3.50
N PHE A 139 -1.02 0.24 -3.10
CA PHE A 139 -1.04 0.83 -1.76
C PHE A 139 -2.35 1.58 -1.50
N ASP A 140 -2.82 2.40 -2.44
CA ASP A 140 -4.05 3.18 -2.32
C ASP A 140 -5.28 2.29 -2.22
N PHE A 141 -5.32 1.19 -2.96
CA PHE A 141 -6.39 0.19 -2.85
C PHE A 141 -6.50 -0.37 -1.43
N ILE A 142 -5.37 -0.72 -0.79
CA ILE A 142 -5.36 -1.22 0.59
C ILE A 142 -5.67 -0.09 1.57
N ASN A 143 -5.01 1.06 1.41
CA ASN A 143 -5.14 2.20 2.33
C ASN A 143 -6.51 2.88 2.24
N HIS A 144 -7.25 2.70 1.15
CA HIS A 144 -8.64 3.14 1.06
C HIS A 144 -9.50 2.54 2.18
N PHE A 145 -9.22 1.31 2.60
CA PHE A 145 -9.98 0.63 3.65
C PHE A 145 -9.35 0.82 5.03
N ILE A 146 -8.02 0.73 5.15
CA ILE A 146 -7.31 0.87 6.44
C ILE A 146 -7.30 2.31 6.94
N LYS A 147 -7.26 3.29 6.02
CA LYS A 147 -7.10 4.72 6.32
C LYS A 147 -5.90 5.00 7.24
N SER A 148 -4.78 4.32 6.98
CA SER A 148 -3.56 4.46 7.78
C SER A 148 -2.90 5.84 7.58
N PRO A 149 -2.08 6.31 8.56
CA PRO A 149 -1.33 7.56 8.45
C PRO A 149 -0.03 7.42 7.62
N ILE A 150 0.17 6.30 6.92
CA ILE A 150 1.37 6.06 6.10
C ILE A 150 1.44 7.10 4.98
N ILE A 151 2.59 7.73 4.83
CA ILE A 151 2.88 8.61 3.69
C ILE A 151 3.56 7.78 2.61
N TYR A 152 3.04 7.79 1.39
CA TYR A 152 3.67 7.14 0.25
C TYR A 152 4.11 8.20 -0.77
N GLU A 153 5.42 8.23 -1.03
CA GLU A 153 6.05 9.14 -1.98
C GLU A 153 6.42 8.41 -3.28
N LEU A 154 6.03 8.98 -4.43
CA LEU A 154 6.42 8.52 -5.77
C LEU A 154 7.87 8.91 -6.13
N LEU A 155 8.76 8.88 -5.15
CA LEU A 155 10.16 9.28 -5.29
C LEU A 155 11.04 8.03 -5.24
N GLY A 156 12.05 7.98 -6.12
CA GLY A 156 13.07 6.93 -6.10
C GLY A 156 14.31 7.32 -5.31
N VAL A 157 15.16 6.33 -4.99
CA VAL A 157 16.39 6.50 -4.21
C VAL A 157 17.34 7.55 -4.79
N LEU A 158 17.39 7.65 -6.13
CA LEU A 158 18.20 8.63 -6.86
C LEU A 158 17.85 10.09 -6.54
N LEU A 159 16.69 10.32 -5.92
CA LEU A 159 16.18 11.65 -5.56
C LEU A 159 16.29 11.91 -4.05
N LEU A 160 16.76 10.95 -3.26
CA LEU A 160 17.05 11.16 -1.86
C LEU A 160 18.48 11.70 -1.75
N LYS A 161 18.61 12.98 -1.39
CA LYS A 161 19.92 13.52 -1.01
C LYS A 161 20.34 12.84 0.29
N VAL A 162 21.27 11.92 0.21
CA VAL A 162 21.98 11.44 1.40
C VAL A 162 22.83 12.61 1.87
N HIS A 163 22.44 13.24 2.98
CA HIS A 163 23.32 14.16 3.67
C HIS A 163 24.52 13.35 4.15
N LYS A 164 25.70 13.64 3.59
CA LYS A 164 26.97 13.21 4.16
C LYS A 164 27.22 13.95 5.47
#